data_AF-A0A4Q4SZT5-F1
#
_entry.id   AF-A0A4Q4SZT5-F1
#
_cell.length_a   1.000
_cell.length_b   1.000
_cell.length_c   1.000
_cell.angle_alpha   90.00
_cell.angle_beta   90.00
_cell.angle_gamma   90.00
#
_symmetry.space_group_name_H-M   'P 1'
#
loop_
_entity.id
_entity.type
_entity.pdbx_description
1 polymer ?
#
loop_
_entity_poly.entity_id
_entity_poly.type
_entity_poly.pdbx_seq_one_letter_code
_entity_poly.pdbx_strand_id
1 'polypeptide(L)'
;MAAAFSVTLREPEYFSGLVFPPTNRVSSFGPAMKLRVHLALTCNPPGVDTRRRIRTQYLSTARGAETKIDRDSAVSSLVRVWLNGREIASALTMAKTTARSEGKPLRLGHIEIALEVCDLFEKELHHR
;
A
#
# COMPACT_ATOMS: atom_id res chain seq x y z
N MET A 1 -13.07 -25.16 11.30
CA MET A 1 -11.61 -25.02 11.24
C MET A 1 -11.26 -23.64 10.67
N ALA A 2 -10.96 -22.69 11.55
CA ALA A 2 -10.20 -21.46 11.25
C ALA A 2 -9.80 -20.85 12.61
N ALA A 3 -8.78 -21.45 13.22
CA ALA A 3 -8.11 -20.92 14.40
C ALA A 3 -7.04 -19.92 13.95
N ALA A 4 -7.09 -18.66 14.42
CA ALA A 4 -5.94 -17.74 14.37
C ALA A 4 -6.10 -16.45 15.23
N PHE A 5 -6.82 -16.46 16.36
CA PHE A 5 -6.93 -15.23 17.19
C PHE A 5 -6.80 -15.43 18.71
N SER A 6 -6.44 -16.63 19.19
CA SER A 6 -6.41 -16.90 20.64
C SER A 6 -5.01 -16.89 21.28
N VAL A 7 -3.93 -16.71 20.52
CA VAL A 7 -2.55 -16.77 21.07
C VAL A 7 -1.94 -15.41 21.43
N THR A 8 -2.50 -14.30 20.95
CA THR A 8 -1.84 -12.98 21.07
C THR A 8 -2.28 -12.13 22.26
N LEU A 9 -3.29 -12.55 23.03
CA LEU A 9 -3.88 -11.74 24.10
C LEU A 9 -3.49 -12.16 25.52
N ARG A 10 -2.64 -13.19 25.68
CA ARG A 10 -2.25 -13.68 27.01
C ARG A 10 -1.12 -12.89 27.68
N GLU A 11 -0.48 -11.96 26.97
CA GLU A 11 0.74 -11.27 27.43
C GLU A 11 0.74 -9.72 27.49
N PRO A 12 -0.34 -8.94 27.31
CA PRO A 12 -0.23 -7.49 27.50
C PRO A 12 -0.13 -7.09 28.99
N GLU A 13 -0.33 -8.01 29.92
CA GLU A 13 -0.26 -7.75 31.37
C GLU A 13 1.18 -7.66 31.90
N TYR A 14 2.15 -8.28 31.20
CA TYR A 14 3.57 -8.30 31.58
C TYR A 14 4.49 -7.67 30.52
N PHE A 15 3.92 -7.12 29.44
CA PHE A 15 4.73 -6.45 28.43
C PHE A 15 5.21 -5.09 28.95
N SER A 16 6.50 -4.98 29.26
CA SER A 16 7.13 -3.76 29.79
C SER A 16 7.50 -2.74 28.68
N GLY A 17 6.83 -2.79 27.52
CA GLY A 17 7.16 -1.98 26.35
C GLY A 17 5.94 -1.31 25.69
N LEU A 18 6.18 -0.64 24.56
CA LEU A 18 5.13 -0.01 23.75
C LEU A 18 4.65 -0.95 22.63
N VAL A 19 3.34 -1.22 22.57
CA VAL A 19 2.71 -2.02 21.50
C VAL A 19 1.85 -1.12 20.63
N PHE A 20 2.00 -1.23 19.31
CA PHE A 20 1.15 -0.55 18.31
C PHE A 20 0.30 -1.58 17.53
N PRO A 21 -0.85 -2.02 18.08
CA PRO A 21 -1.69 -2.98 17.38
C PRO A 21 -2.41 -2.30 16.19
N PRO A 22 -2.21 -2.75 14.94
CA PRO A 22 -3.01 -2.28 13.82
C PRO A 22 -4.44 -2.82 13.98
N THR A 23 -5.45 -1.96 13.96
CA THR A 23 -6.85 -2.38 14.00
C THR A 23 -7.63 -1.80 12.84
N ASN A 24 -8.15 -2.68 11.99
CA ASN A 24 -9.13 -2.32 10.96
C ASN A 24 -10.56 -2.27 11.52
N ARG A 25 -10.77 -2.72 12.77
CA ARG A 25 -12.08 -2.78 13.44
C ARG A 25 -11.98 -2.42 14.91
N VAL A 26 -11.92 -1.12 15.20
CA VAL A 26 -11.94 -0.61 16.58
C VAL A 26 -13.25 -0.96 17.31
N SER A 27 -14.35 -1.14 16.56
CA SER A 27 -15.65 -1.55 17.11
C SER A 27 -15.63 -2.96 17.71
N SER A 28 -14.71 -3.82 17.28
CA SER A 28 -14.54 -5.17 17.78
C SER A 28 -13.67 -5.25 19.04
N PHE A 29 -13.16 -4.12 19.55
CA PHE A 29 -12.38 -4.09 20.79
C PHE A 29 -13.30 -4.30 22.00
N GLY A 30 -13.08 -5.38 22.72
CA GLY A 30 -13.78 -5.66 23.96
C GLY A 30 -13.46 -4.63 25.06
N PRO A 31 -14.30 -4.51 26.10
CA PRO A 31 -14.13 -3.54 27.18
C PRO A 31 -12.75 -3.59 27.85
N ALA A 32 -12.18 -4.79 28.05
CA ALA A 32 -10.88 -4.98 28.68
C ALA A 32 -9.70 -4.45 27.85
N MET A 33 -9.82 -4.42 26.52
CA MET A 33 -8.79 -3.86 25.64
C MET A 33 -8.79 -2.33 25.68
N LYS A 34 -9.96 -1.70 25.82
CA LYS A 34 -10.07 -0.23 25.88
C LYS A 34 -9.32 0.36 27.07
N LEU A 35 -9.34 -0.33 28.20
CA LEU A 35 -8.63 0.09 29.42
C LEU A 35 -7.10 0.07 29.29
N ARG A 36 -6.56 -0.56 28.23
CA ARG A 36 -5.12 -0.69 27.97
C ARG A 36 -4.65 0.16 26.79
N VAL A 37 -5.56 0.84 26.10
CA VAL A 37 -5.23 1.75 24.99
C VAL A 37 -4.97 3.14 25.57
N HIS A 38 -3.71 3.54 25.60
CA HIS A 38 -3.29 4.86 26.06
C HIS A 38 -3.48 5.94 24.97
N LEU A 39 -3.36 5.55 23.69
CA LEU A 39 -3.53 6.43 22.54
C LEU A 39 -4.21 5.68 21.39
N ALA A 40 -5.23 6.30 20.80
CA ALA A 40 -5.88 5.83 19.59
C ALA A 40 -5.56 6.79 18.43
N LEU A 41 -4.89 6.29 17.40
CA LEU A 41 -4.60 7.05 16.18
C LEU A 41 -5.52 6.56 15.05
N THR A 42 -6.25 7.49 14.43
CA THR A 42 -7.05 7.20 13.25
C THR A 42 -6.30 7.61 11.99
N CYS A 43 -5.93 6.63 11.17
CA CYS A 43 -5.27 6.84 9.89
C CYS A 43 -6.32 7.02 8.79
N ASN A 44 -6.71 8.26 8.53
CA ASN A 44 -7.65 8.57 7.45
C ASN A 44 -6.99 8.41 6.07
N PRO A 45 -7.77 8.08 5.02
CA PRO A 45 -7.26 8.06 3.66
C PRO A 45 -6.64 9.41 3.29
N PRO A 46 -5.44 9.42 2.69
CA PRO A 46 -4.76 10.67 2.32
C PRO A 46 -5.57 11.45 1.27
N GLY A 47 -5.58 12.78 1.39
CA GLY A 47 -6.12 13.67 0.35
C GLY A 47 -5.32 13.62 -0.94
N VAL A 48 -5.82 14.26 -2.01
CA VAL A 48 -5.21 14.23 -3.35
C VAL A 48 -3.76 14.71 -3.33
N ASP A 49 -3.46 15.80 -2.61
CA ASP A 49 -2.10 16.36 -2.53
C ASP A 49 -1.12 15.43 -1.79
N THR A 50 -1.57 14.84 -0.68
CA THR A 50 -0.79 13.85 0.05
C THR A 50 -0.53 12.62 -0.81
N ARG A 51 -1.54 12.13 -1.53
CA ARG A 51 -1.38 11.01 -2.47
C ARG A 51 -0.38 11.34 -3.57
N ARG A 52 -0.44 12.54 -4.15
CA ARG A 52 0.53 13.02 -5.14
C ARG A 52 1.95 12.96 -4.57
N ARG A 53 2.17 13.52 -3.38
CA ARG A 53 3.48 13.51 -2.72
C ARG A 53 4.01 12.11 -2.46
N ILE A 54 3.17 11.21 -1.96
CA ILE A 54 3.51 9.80 -1.73
C ILE A 54 3.93 9.14 -3.06
N ARG A 55 3.15 9.32 -4.12
CA ARG A 55 3.43 8.74 -5.45
C ARG A 55 4.72 9.27 -6.07
N THR A 56 4.99 10.57 -5.92
CA THR A 56 6.28 11.18 -6.31
C THR A 56 7.44 10.51 -5.58
N GLN A 57 7.30 10.23 -4.29
CA GLN A 57 8.33 9.55 -3.50
C GLN A 57 8.55 8.11 -3.99
N TYR A 58 7.49 7.35 -4.27
CA TYR A 58 7.61 6.01 -4.85
C TYR A 58 8.30 6.00 -6.23
N LEU A 59 8.03 6.98 -7.08
CA LEU A 59 8.73 7.12 -8.36
C LEU A 59 10.19 7.54 -8.19
N SER A 60 10.52 8.27 -7.12
CA SER A 60 11.90 8.65 -6.83
C SER A 60 12.76 7.44 -6.42
N THR A 61 12.19 6.49 -5.65
CA THR A 61 12.85 5.22 -5.30
C THR A 61 12.86 4.24 -6.46
N ALA A 62 12.00 4.46 -7.46
CA ALA A 62 11.99 3.67 -8.68
C ALA A 62 13.20 3.93 -9.60
N ARG A 63 14.03 4.94 -9.35
CA ARG A 63 15.18 5.30 -10.18
C ARG A 63 16.17 4.14 -10.35
N GLY A 64 16.37 3.73 -11.60
CA GLY A 64 17.57 3.05 -12.08
C GLY A 64 18.28 3.91 -13.13
N ALA A 65 19.51 3.56 -13.51
CA ALA A 65 20.31 4.29 -14.50
C ALA A 65 19.61 4.47 -15.87
N GLU A 66 18.58 3.65 -16.17
CA GLU A 66 17.88 3.60 -17.46
C GLU A 66 16.40 4.00 -17.35
N THR A 67 16.11 5.15 -16.73
CA THR A 67 14.71 5.62 -16.55
C THR A 67 14.42 6.79 -17.50
N LYS A 68 13.58 6.60 -18.52
CA LYS A 68 13.09 7.67 -19.43
C LYS A 68 11.58 7.87 -19.22
N ILE A 69 11.22 8.49 -18.09
CA ILE A 69 9.82 8.71 -17.72
C ILE A 69 9.61 10.20 -17.44
N ASP A 70 8.55 10.76 -18.02
CA ASP A 70 8.02 12.04 -17.56
C ASP A 70 7.33 11.86 -16.21
N ARG A 71 7.85 12.53 -15.19
CA ARG A 71 7.42 12.33 -13.80
C ARG A 71 6.03 12.85 -13.56
N ASP A 72 5.69 14.01 -14.11
CA ASP A 72 4.40 14.62 -13.84
C ASP A 72 3.28 13.81 -14.47
N SER A 73 3.49 13.28 -15.69
CA SER A 73 2.59 12.31 -16.30
C SER A 73 2.49 11.02 -15.48
N ALA A 74 3.62 10.42 -15.06
CA ALA A 74 3.59 9.17 -14.30
C ALA A 74 2.91 9.32 -12.92
N VAL A 75 3.17 10.42 -12.22
CA VAL A 75 2.48 10.76 -10.98
C VAL A 75 1.00 10.94 -11.26
N SER A 76 0.61 11.62 -12.33
CA SER A 76 -0.79 11.84 -12.68
C SER A 76 -1.52 10.54 -12.98
N SER A 77 -0.91 9.61 -13.72
CA SER A 77 -1.47 8.27 -13.97
C SER A 77 -1.63 7.47 -12.68
N LEU A 78 -0.60 7.44 -11.82
CA LEU A 78 -0.71 6.84 -10.49
C LEU A 78 -1.76 7.53 -9.64
N VAL A 79 -1.98 8.85 -9.84
CA VAL A 79 -2.87 9.62 -8.98
C VAL A 79 -4.34 9.24 -9.16
N ARG A 80 -4.70 8.89 -10.40
CA ARG A 80 -6.07 8.61 -10.84
C ARG A 80 -6.62 7.28 -10.32
N VAL A 81 -5.76 6.30 -10.06
CA VAL A 81 -6.18 4.98 -9.59
C VAL A 81 -6.22 4.96 -8.05
N TRP A 82 -7.19 4.28 -7.45
CA TRP A 82 -7.26 4.13 -6.00
C TRP A 82 -6.45 2.92 -5.53
N LEU A 83 -5.14 3.10 -5.37
CA LEU A 83 -4.22 2.06 -4.92
C LEU A 83 -3.63 2.38 -3.54
N ASN A 84 -3.49 1.36 -2.70
CA ASN A 84 -2.74 1.44 -1.45
C ASN A 84 -1.22 1.40 -1.70
N GLY A 85 -0.43 1.67 -0.65
CA GLY A 85 1.03 1.74 -0.79
C GLY A 85 1.68 0.43 -1.25
N ARG A 86 1.09 -0.72 -0.92
CA ARG A 86 1.58 -2.04 -1.34
C ARG A 86 1.32 -2.26 -2.83
N GLU A 87 0.11 -1.96 -3.30
CA GLU A 87 -0.27 -2.05 -4.71
C GLU A 87 0.58 -1.12 -5.58
N ILE A 88 0.82 0.12 -5.14
CA ILE A 88 1.70 1.05 -5.86
C ILE A 88 3.11 0.47 -6.00
N ALA A 89 3.67 -0.10 -4.93
CA ALA A 89 4.99 -0.72 -4.96
C ALA A 89 5.04 -1.95 -5.90
N SER A 90 4.00 -2.78 -5.86
CA SER A 90 3.85 -3.94 -6.76
C SER A 90 3.77 -3.51 -8.22
N ALA A 91 2.92 -2.53 -8.56
CA ALA A 91 2.77 -2.01 -9.91
C ALA A 91 4.09 -1.45 -10.47
N LEU A 92 4.82 -0.68 -9.67
CA LEU A 92 6.13 -0.16 -10.07
C LEU A 92 7.18 -1.27 -10.25
N THR A 93 7.11 -2.32 -9.42
CA THR A 93 7.99 -3.49 -9.55
C THR A 93 7.68 -4.26 -10.83
N MET A 94 6.40 -4.48 -11.15
CA MET A 94 5.97 -5.11 -12.39
C MET A 94 6.43 -4.29 -13.60
N ALA A 95 6.16 -2.98 -13.62
CA ALA A 95 6.59 -2.10 -14.70
C ALA A 95 8.10 -2.17 -14.96
N LYS A 96 8.92 -2.20 -13.89
CA LYS A 96 10.37 -2.40 -13.98
C LYS A 96 10.75 -3.76 -14.56
N THR A 97 10.13 -4.83 -14.08
CA THR A 97 10.40 -6.19 -14.54
C THR A 97 10.05 -6.34 -16.01
N THR A 98 8.91 -5.80 -16.45
CA THR A 98 8.49 -5.78 -17.86
C THR A 98 9.49 -5.01 -18.73
N ALA A 99 9.90 -3.81 -18.29
CA ALA A 99 10.89 -3.02 -19.02
C ALA A 99 12.22 -3.80 -19.19
N ARG A 100 12.68 -4.46 -18.11
CA ARG A 100 13.89 -5.28 -18.12
C ARG A 100 13.77 -6.49 -19.04
N SER A 101 12.64 -7.20 -19.04
CA SER A 101 12.41 -8.33 -19.95
C SER A 101 12.40 -7.91 -21.42
N GLU A 102 11.99 -6.68 -21.71
CA GLU A 102 12.03 -6.11 -23.07
C GLU A 102 13.41 -5.54 -23.46
N GLY A 103 14.38 -5.50 -22.53
CA GLY A 103 15.67 -4.84 -22.75
C GLY A 103 15.55 -3.33 -23.00
N LYS A 104 14.48 -2.70 -22.51
CA LYS A 104 14.19 -1.27 -22.72
C LYS A 104 14.24 -0.50 -21.41
N PRO A 105 14.57 0.81 -21.45
CA PRO A 105 14.45 1.67 -20.29
C PRO A 105 12.99 1.73 -19.82
N LEU A 106 12.79 1.93 -18.52
CA LEU A 106 11.45 2.10 -17.97
C LEU A 106 10.79 3.35 -18.57
N ARG A 107 9.57 3.20 -19.10
CA ARG A 107 8.76 4.23 -19.76
C ARG A 107 7.37 4.27 -19.13
N LEU A 108 6.63 5.36 -19.40
CA LEU A 108 5.26 5.54 -18.91
C LEU A 108 4.34 4.36 -19.30
N GLY A 109 4.44 3.86 -20.53
CA GLY A 109 3.60 2.75 -21.00
C GLY A 109 3.72 1.47 -20.15
N HIS A 110 4.92 1.15 -19.62
CA HIS A 110 5.07 -0.01 -18.73
C HIS A 110 4.34 0.20 -17.39
N ILE A 111 4.26 1.45 -16.90
CA ILE A 111 3.50 1.79 -15.70
C ILE A 111 2.01 1.70 -15.98
N GLU A 112 1.54 2.20 -17.11
CA GLU A 112 0.12 2.14 -17.50
C GLU A 112 -0.36 0.69 -17.62
N ILE A 113 0.41 -0.18 -18.28
CA ILE A 113 0.11 -1.62 -18.36
C ILE A 113 0.04 -2.24 -16.96
N ALA A 114 1.02 -1.94 -16.09
CA ALA A 114 1.01 -2.47 -14.73
C ALA A 114 -0.21 -2.00 -13.93
N LEU A 115 -0.63 -0.75 -14.10
CA LEU A 115 -1.83 -0.21 -13.46
C LEU A 115 -3.10 -0.86 -14.00
N GLU A 116 -3.18 -1.13 -15.30
CA GLU A 116 -4.30 -1.83 -15.92
C GLU A 116 -4.44 -3.26 -15.39
N VAL A 117 -3.32 -3.98 -15.22
CA VAL A 117 -3.34 -5.33 -14.62
C VAL A 117 -3.79 -5.28 -13.16
N CYS A 118 -3.35 -4.29 -12.39
CA CYS A 118 -3.82 -4.10 -11.02
C CYS A 118 -5.33 -3.79 -10.96
N ASP A 119 -5.83 -2.91 -11.84
CA ASP A 119 -7.24 -2.56 -11.91
C ASP A 119 -8.11 -3.75 -12.33
N LEU A 120 -7.64 -4.57 -13.28
CA LEU A 120 -8.30 -5.80 -13.68
C LEU A 120 -8.38 -6.80 -12.51
N PHE A 121 -7.28 -6.98 -11.78
CA PHE A 121 -7.23 -7.88 -10.64
C PHE A 121 -8.21 -7.46 -9.52
N GLU A 122 -8.30 -6.16 -9.24
CA GLU A 122 -9.27 -5.63 -8.27
C GLU A 122 -10.72 -5.84 -8.73
N LYS A 123 -11.01 -5.65 -10.02
CA LYS A 123 -12.36 -5.92 -10.57
C LYS A 123 -12.76 -7.39 -10.43
N GLU A 124 -11.85 -8.31 -10.73
CA GLU A 124 -12.10 -9.76 -10.58
C GLU A 124 -12.29 -10.19 -9.12
N LEU A 125 -11.57 -9.57 -8.18
CA LEU A 125 -11.72 -9.83 -6.75
C LEU A 125 -13.09 -9.39 -6.20
N HIS A 126 -13.62 -8.26 -6.70
CA HIS A 126 -14.90 -7.71 -6.26
C HIS A 126 -16.12 -8.28 -7.00
N HIS A 127 -15.91 -9.12 -8.01
CA HIS A 127 -16.97 -9.87 -8.71
C HIS A 127 -17.31 -11.23 -8.07
N ARG A 128 -16.87 -11.49 -6.83
CA ARG A 128 -17.29 -12.64 -6.03
C ARG A 128 -17.92 -12.25 -4.70
#